data_AF-A0A2N9YC92-F1
#
_entry.id   AF-A0A2N9YC92-F1
#
_cell.length_a   1.000
_cell.length_b   1.000
_cell.length_c   1.000
_cell.angle_alpha   90.00
_cell.angle_beta   90.00
_cell.angle_gamma   90.00
#
_symmetry.space_group_name_H-M   'P 1'
#
loop_
_entity.id
_entity.type
_entity.pdbx_description
1 polymer ?
#
loop_
_entity_poly.entity_id
_entity_poly.type
_entity_poly.pdbx_seq_one_letter_code
_entity_poly.pdbx_strand_id
1 'polypeptide(L)'
;MRTVPQSLGTLMLFLLTMGGCASVPIQEMSDARQALKAAQDIQAERYALYKLEAAKESLLEAEQNLESGNMNQARYAAVRAKEQAVGAHNVTIALDRAGEMWERLVNLGLQPAHIEIILQKAKASAQEGAIDDSLSLVEIFSREGRDYLNLFYLEQANLLIVAVRNHQTQLNSDQLATLQAAELAYQAGRGEEAINLIRNLHNRLQYSTP
;
A
#
# COMPACT_ATOMS: atom_id res chain seq x y z
N MET A 1 49.31 -42.74 -36.42
CA MET A 1 48.16 -42.09 -35.74
C MET A 1 48.17 -40.63 -36.15
N ARG A 2 47.09 -40.17 -36.82
CA ARG A 2 47.04 -38.92 -37.59
C ARG A 2 46.66 -37.72 -36.69
N THR A 3 47.38 -36.62 -36.88
CA THR A 3 47.16 -35.29 -36.30
C THR A 3 45.92 -34.62 -36.90
N VAL A 4 45.03 -34.10 -36.06
CA VAL A 4 43.84 -33.32 -36.47
C VAL A 4 44.20 -31.82 -36.37
N PRO A 5 44.01 -31.01 -37.43
CA PRO A 5 44.43 -29.61 -37.43
C PRO A 5 43.43 -28.71 -36.67
N GLN A 6 43.98 -27.84 -35.80
CA GLN A 6 43.27 -26.92 -34.91
C GLN A 6 42.83 -25.59 -35.57
N SER A 7 42.83 -25.47 -36.90
CA SER A 7 42.75 -24.16 -37.57
C SER A 7 41.45 -23.86 -38.34
N LEU A 8 40.36 -24.64 -38.15
CA LEU A 8 39.10 -24.42 -38.88
C LEU A 8 37.88 -24.05 -38.00
N GLY A 9 37.97 -24.20 -36.68
CA GLY A 9 36.85 -23.93 -35.77
C GLY A 9 36.67 -22.46 -35.38
N THR A 10 37.69 -21.62 -35.60
CA THR A 10 37.74 -20.27 -35.01
C THR A 10 37.13 -19.19 -35.92
N LEU A 11 36.89 -19.48 -37.20
CA LEU A 11 36.41 -18.46 -38.16
C LEU A 11 34.88 -18.36 -38.26
N MET A 12 34.13 -19.32 -37.72
CA MET A 12 32.66 -19.40 -37.89
C MET A 12 31.85 -18.97 -36.66
N LEU A 13 32.51 -18.48 -35.60
CA LEU A 13 31.84 -17.96 -34.39
C LEU A 13 31.85 -16.42 -34.29
N PHE A 14 32.57 -15.74 -35.18
CA PHE A 14 32.77 -14.28 -35.11
C PHE A 14 31.82 -13.46 -35.99
N LEU A 15 30.91 -14.09 -36.74
CA LEU A 15 30.06 -13.44 -37.75
C LEU A 15 28.61 -13.18 -37.29
N LEU A 16 28.25 -13.46 -36.05
CA LEU A 16 26.86 -13.37 -35.55
C LEU A 16 26.60 -12.25 -34.53
N THR A 17 27.57 -11.39 -34.22
CA THR A 17 27.43 -10.36 -33.17
C THR A 17 27.34 -8.92 -33.68
N MET A 18 27.11 -8.70 -34.99
CA MET A 18 27.03 -7.36 -35.57
C MET A 18 25.72 -7.08 -36.33
N GLY A 19 24.59 -7.43 -35.72
CA GLY A 19 23.27 -6.89 -36.08
C GLY A 19 22.78 -6.00 -34.95
N GLY A 20 22.90 -4.67 -35.09
CA GLY A 20 22.24 -3.72 -34.21
C GLY A 20 20.72 -3.85 -34.37
N CYS A 21 20.09 -4.78 -33.67
CA CYS A 21 18.65 -4.85 -33.59
C CYS A 21 18.18 -3.75 -32.64
N ALA A 22 17.70 -2.64 -33.21
CA ALA A 22 16.70 -1.82 -32.52
C ALA A 22 15.50 -2.74 -32.23
N SER A 23 15.52 -3.40 -31.07
CA SER A 23 14.48 -4.34 -30.69
C SER A 23 13.18 -3.57 -30.47
N VAL A 24 12.09 -4.08 -31.03
CA VAL A 24 10.74 -3.56 -30.79
C VAL A 24 10.49 -3.61 -29.27
N PRO A 25 10.00 -2.52 -28.63
CA PRO A 25 9.84 -2.45 -27.17
C PRO A 25 8.59 -3.21 -26.66
N ILE A 26 8.49 -4.50 -26.99
CA ILE A 26 7.31 -5.33 -26.68
C ILE A 26 7.04 -5.40 -25.17
N GLN A 27 8.10 -5.54 -24.37
CA GLN A 27 7.98 -5.64 -22.92
C GLN A 27 7.49 -4.32 -22.31
N GLU A 28 8.09 -3.20 -22.68
CA GLU A 28 7.70 -1.89 -22.15
C GLU A 28 6.26 -1.52 -22.51
N MET A 29 5.83 -1.82 -23.76
CA MET A 29 4.45 -1.61 -24.18
C MET A 29 3.46 -2.48 -23.38
N SER A 30 3.82 -3.74 -23.11
CA SER A 30 2.99 -4.64 -22.31
C SER A 30 2.89 -4.17 -20.86
N ASP A 31 4.02 -3.82 -20.25
CA ASP A 31 4.07 -3.30 -18.88
C ASP A 31 3.24 -2.03 -18.73
N ALA A 32 3.34 -1.09 -19.69
CA ALA A 32 2.58 0.15 -19.69
C ALA A 32 1.07 -0.11 -19.73
N ARG A 33 0.62 -1.00 -20.63
CA ARG A 33 -0.81 -1.39 -20.74
C ARG A 33 -1.31 -2.06 -19.47
N GLN A 34 -0.53 -2.97 -18.89
CA GLN A 34 -0.89 -3.65 -17.65
C GLN A 34 -0.98 -2.67 -16.47
N ALA A 35 0.00 -1.77 -16.34
CA ALA A 35 -0.01 -0.75 -15.30
C ALA A 35 -1.21 0.20 -15.42
N LEU A 36 -1.50 0.67 -16.65
CA LEU A 36 -2.66 1.52 -16.91
C LEU A 36 -3.97 0.80 -16.58
N LYS A 37 -4.09 -0.47 -16.97
CA LYS A 37 -5.26 -1.29 -16.65
C LYS A 37 -5.43 -1.46 -15.14
N ALA A 38 -4.35 -1.75 -14.41
CA ALA A 38 -4.38 -1.87 -12.96
C ALA A 38 -4.84 -0.56 -12.28
N ALA A 39 -4.36 0.59 -12.75
CA ALA A 39 -4.80 1.89 -12.24
C ALA A 39 -6.30 2.14 -12.52
N GLN A 40 -6.80 1.76 -13.69
CA GLN A 40 -8.22 1.87 -14.05
C GLN A 40 -9.10 0.92 -13.23
N ASP A 41 -8.64 -0.30 -12.98
CA ASP A 41 -9.41 -1.32 -12.25
C ASP A 41 -9.70 -0.91 -10.80
N ILE A 42 -8.82 -0.10 -10.21
CA ILE A 42 -9.04 0.50 -8.89
C ILE A 42 -9.66 1.91 -8.95
N GLN A 43 -10.12 2.34 -10.13
CA GLN A 43 -10.75 3.66 -10.34
C GLN A 43 -9.84 4.83 -9.92
N ALA A 44 -8.56 4.79 -10.31
CA ALA A 44 -7.57 5.80 -9.92
C ALA A 44 -7.97 7.24 -10.33
N GLU A 45 -8.90 7.43 -11.27
CA GLU A 45 -9.50 8.72 -11.59
C GLU A 45 -10.09 9.46 -10.37
N ARG A 46 -10.47 8.74 -9.31
CA ARG A 46 -11.03 9.32 -8.08
C ARG A 46 -10.05 10.27 -7.38
N TYR A 47 -8.77 9.93 -7.36
CA TYR A 47 -7.74 10.67 -6.64
C TYR A 47 -6.60 11.17 -7.51
N ALA A 48 -6.28 10.44 -8.58
CA ALA A 48 -5.07 10.64 -9.38
C ALA A 48 -5.39 10.84 -10.86
N LEU A 49 -6.49 11.55 -11.17
CA LEU A 49 -6.92 11.81 -12.55
C LEU A 49 -5.79 12.38 -13.41
N TYR A 50 -5.04 13.36 -12.91
CA TYR A 50 -3.92 13.96 -13.65
C TYR A 50 -2.89 12.92 -14.11
N LYS A 51 -2.49 12.01 -13.21
CA LYS A 51 -1.52 10.95 -13.52
C LYS A 51 -2.10 9.87 -14.42
N LEU A 52 -3.37 9.54 -14.23
CA LEU A 52 -4.06 8.57 -15.07
C LEU A 52 -4.16 9.06 -16.52
N GLU A 53 -4.49 10.34 -16.73
CA GLU A 53 -4.51 10.94 -18.07
C GLU A 53 -3.10 11.05 -18.66
N ALA A 54 -2.10 11.50 -17.89
CA ALA A 54 -0.70 11.53 -18.35
C ALA A 54 -0.18 10.14 -18.75
N ALA A 55 -0.64 9.07 -18.08
CA ALA A 55 -0.33 7.70 -18.45
C ALA A 55 -0.96 7.30 -19.79
N LYS A 56 -2.23 7.63 -20.01
CA LYS A 56 -2.94 7.38 -21.28
C LYS A 56 -2.29 8.12 -22.44
N GLU A 57 -1.97 9.40 -22.26
CA GLU A 57 -1.30 10.23 -23.26
C GLU A 57 0.08 9.66 -23.63
N SER A 58 0.88 9.28 -22.63
CA SER A 58 2.20 8.68 -22.87
C SER A 58 2.11 7.33 -23.57
N LEU A 59 1.08 6.52 -23.27
CA LEU A 59 0.87 5.24 -23.96
C LEU A 59 0.47 5.46 -25.42
N LEU A 60 -0.41 6.42 -25.69
CA LEU A 60 -0.79 6.81 -27.05
C LEU A 60 0.43 7.30 -27.85
N GLU A 61 1.27 8.14 -27.24
CA GLU A 61 2.53 8.59 -27.84
C GLU A 61 3.47 7.41 -28.14
N ALA A 62 3.52 6.41 -27.26
CA ALA A 62 4.31 5.20 -27.47
C ALA A 62 3.82 4.39 -28.68
N GLU A 63 2.50 4.25 -28.84
CA GLU A 63 1.86 3.56 -29.95
C GLU A 63 2.14 4.28 -31.28
N GLN A 64 2.00 5.61 -31.33
CA GLN A 64 2.29 6.41 -32.51
C GLN A 64 3.77 6.33 -32.95
N ASN A 65 4.69 6.36 -31.98
CA ASN A 65 6.11 6.20 -32.26
C ASN A 65 6.44 4.79 -32.79
N LEU A 66 5.79 3.77 -32.24
CA LEU A 66 5.95 2.40 -32.70
C LEU A 66 5.47 2.23 -34.15
N GLU A 67 4.30 2.77 -34.47
CA GLU A 67 3.74 2.79 -35.84
C GLU A 67 4.65 3.53 -36.83
N SER A 68 5.30 4.60 -36.37
CA SER A 68 6.21 5.42 -37.18
C SER A 68 7.62 4.83 -37.32
N GLY A 69 7.90 3.66 -36.73
CA GLY A 69 9.23 3.05 -36.76
C GLY A 69 10.22 3.61 -35.73
N ASN A 70 9.79 4.55 -34.87
CA ASN A 70 10.61 5.24 -33.87
C ASN A 70 10.73 4.41 -32.58
N MET A 71 11.46 3.29 -32.64
CA MET A 71 11.52 2.29 -31.57
C MET A 71 12.01 2.83 -30.22
N ASN A 72 12.98 3.76 -30.23
CA ASN A 72 13.53 4.33 -29.00
C ASN A 72 12.52 5.27 -28.33
N GLN A 73 11.87 6.12 -29.10
CA GLN A 73 10.84 7.05 -28.64
C GLN A 73 9.63 6.29 -28.10
N ALA A 74 9.22 5.22 -28.78
CA ALA A 74 8.18 4.31 -28.31
C ALA A 74 8.53 3.72 -26.94
N ARG A 75 9.77 3.25 -26.77
CA ARG A 75 10.25 2.71 -25.49
C ARG A 75 10.19 3.74 -24.37
N TYR A 76 10.68 4.96 -24.61
CA TYR A 76 10.67 6.01 -23.60
C TYR A 76 9.24 6.41 -23.22
N ALA A 77 8.34 6.58 -24.20
CA ALA A 77 6.95 6.92 -23.95
C ALA A 77 6.21 5.80 -23.18
N ALA A 78 6.48 4.53 -23.50
CA ALA A 78 5.91 3.39 -22.77
C ALA A 78 6.38 3.34 -21.31
N VAL A 79 7.67 3.57 -21.06
CA VAL A 79 8.21 3.64 -19.69
C VAL A 79 7.56 4.78 -18.91
N ARG A 80 7.41 5.98 -19.51
CA ARG A 80 6.68 7.09 -18.87
C ARG A 80 5.24 6.70 -18.56
N ALA A 81 4.54 6.09 -19.50
CA ALA A 81 3.16 5.65 -19.30
C ALA A 81 3.02 4.71 -18.11
N LYS A 82 3.92 3.72 -18.02
CA LYS A 82 4.02 2.79 -16.89
C LYS A 82 4.24 3.54 -15.57
N GLU A 83 5.21 4.45 -15.52
CA GLU A 83 5.53 5.20 -14.29
C GLU A 83 4.34 6.05 -13.82
N GLN A 84 3.68 6.77 -14.72
CA GLN A 84 2.50 7.58 -14.36
C GLN A 84 1.34 6.69 -13.87
N ALA A 85 1.09 5.55 -14.54
CA ALA A 85 0.05 4.62 -14.14
C ALA A 85 0.32 3.97 -12.78
N VAL A 86 1.56 3.55 -12.51
CA VAL A 86 1.97 3.01 -11.21
C VAL A 86 1.82 4.06 -10.12
N GLY A 87 2.19 5.33 -10.38
CA GLY A 87 1.97 6.43 -9.46
C GLY A 87 0.50 6.63 -9.13
N ALA A 88 -0.36 6.68 -10.14
CA ALA A 88 -1.82 6.81 -9.99
C ALA A 88 -2.42 5.63 -9.19
N HIS A 89 -1.95 4.42 -9.47
CA HIS A 89 -2.37 3.22 -8.78
C HIS A 89 -2.01 3.26 -7.29
N ASN A 90 -0.72 3.52 -6.99
CA ASN A 90 -0.21 3.44 -5.62
C ASN A 90 -0.82 4.51 -4.71
N VAL A 91 -0.97 5.74 -5.20
CA VAL A 91 -1.57 6.81 -4.39
C VAL A 91 -3.04 6.54 -4.10
N THR A 92 -3.77 5.94 -5.05
CA THR A 92 -5.18 5.59 -4.86
C THR A 92 -5.35 4.55 -3.76
N ILE A 93 -4.57 3.47 -3.79
CA ILE A 93 -4.57 2.46 -2.72
C ILE A 93 -4.23 3.08 -1.36
N ALA A 94 -3.24 3.97 -1.33
CA ALA A 94 -2.81 4.64 -0.11
C ALA A 94 -3.94 5.52 0.46
N LEU A 95 -4.61 6.29 -0.39
CA LEU A 95 -5.71 7.18 -0.01
C LEU A 95 -6.98 6.41 0.38
N ASP A 96 -7.30 5.29 -0.27
CA ASP A 96 -8.42 4.44 0.14
C ASP A 96 -8.19 3.91 1.57
N ARG A 97 -7.01 3.35 1.85
CA ARG A 97 -6.65 2.87 3.20
C ARG A 97 -6.68 3.98 4.25
N ALA A 98 -6.21 5.18 3.89
CA ALA A 98 -6.29 6.34 4.76
C ALA A 98 -7.75 6.76 5.02
N GLY A 99 -8.61 6.67 4.00
CA GLY A 99 -10.05 6.88 4.12
C GLY A 99 -10.71 5.90 5.08
N GLU A 100 -10.42 4.61 4.96
CA GLU A 100 -10.93 3.56 5.88
C GLU A 100 -10.50 3.83 7.33
N MET A 101 -9.25 4.24 7.54
CA MET A 101 -8.76 4.60 8.88
C MET A 101 -9.46 5.85 9.42
N TRP A 102 -9.69 6.86 8.58
CA TRP A 102 -10.46 8.04 8.95
C TRP A 102 -11.90 7.67 9.36
N GLU A 103 -12.57 6.83 8.58
CA GLU A 103 -13.91 6.34 8.92
C GLU A 103 -13.92 5.59 10.25
N ARG A 104 -12.91 4.75 10.50
CA ARG A 104 -12.75 4.07 11.80
C ARG A 104 -12.63 5.05 12.95
N LEU A 105 -11.82 6.10 12.81
CA LEU A 105 -11.67 7.15 13.82
C LEU A 105 -13.01 7.86 14.08
N VAL A 106 -13.67 8.32 13.02
CA VAL A 106 -14.96 9.02 13.10
C VAL A 106 -16.03 8.16 13.76
N ASN A 107 -16.10 6.87 13.41
CA ASN A 107 -17.06 5.92 14.00
C ASN A 107 -16.81 5.66 15.49
N LEU A 108 -15.59 5.89 15.98
CA LEU A 108 -15.25 5.85 17.41
C LEU A 108 -15.48 7.20 18.10
N GLY A 109 -16.00 8.21 17.40
CA GLY A 109 -16.16 9.57 17.89
C GLY A 109 -14.86 10.37 17.95
N LEU A 110 -13.78 9.86 17.36
CA LEU A 110 -12.49 10.53 17.29
C LEU A 110 -12.45 11.39 16.01
N GLN A 111 -12.36 12.71 16.18
CA GLN A 111 -12.26 13.64 15.04
C GLN A 111 -11.13 14.66 15.28
N PRO A 112 -9.86 14.24 15.23
CA PRO A 112 -8.76 15.17 15.45
C PRO A 112 -8.61 16.06 14.21
N ALA A 113 -8.94 17.35 14.35
CA ALA A 113 -8.95 18.31 13.25
C ALA A 113 -7.60 18.36 12.48
N HIS A 114 -6.48 18.17 13.18
CA HIS A 114 -5.16 18.18 12.55
C HIS A 114 -4.97 17.08 11.50
N ILE A 115 -5.33 15.83 11.82
CA ILE A 115 -5.11 14.72 10.89
C ILE A 115 -6.12 14.76 9.73
N GLU A 116 -7.31 15.32 9.94
CA GLU A 116 -8.25 15.57 8.84
C GLU A 116 -7.61 16.50 7.79
N ILE A 117 -6.97 17.59 8.24
CA ILE A 117 -6.27 18.53 7.36
C ILE A 117 -5.16 17.82 6.57
N ILE A 118 -4.41 16.91 7.19
CA ILE A 118 -3.36 16.15 6.50
C ILE A 118 -3.97 15.27 5.40
N LEU A 119 -5.06 14.55 5.69
CA LEU A 119 -5.74 13.72 4.70
C LEU A 119 -6.28 14.54 3.52
N GLN A 120 -6.84 15.73 3.78
CA GLN A 120 -7.32 16.61 2.72
C GLN A 120 -6.17 17.14 1.86
N LYS A 121 -5.03 17.51 2.47
CA LYS A 121 -3.83 17.90 1.73
C LYS A 121 -3.29 16.75 0.88
N ALA A 122 -3.29 15.52 1.40
CA ALA A 122 -2.87 14.35 0.65
C ALA A 122 -3.73 14.14 -0.61
N LYS A 123 -5.06 14.26 -0.46
CA LYS A 123 -6.00 14.17 -1.59
C LYS A 123 -5.78 15.28 -2.62
N ALA A 124 -5.64 16.53 -2.19
CA ALA A 124 -5.38 17.66 -3.08
C ALA A 124 -4.05 17.48 -3.85
N SER A 125 -3.00 17.07 -3.15
CA SER A 125 -1.69 16.79 -3.74
C SER A 125 -1.74 15.68 -4.81
N ALA A 126 -2.51 14.61 -4.58
CA ALA A 126 -2.73 13.57 -5.59
C ALA A 126 -3.45 14.10 -6.84
N GLN A 127 -4.47 14.95 -6.65
CA GLN A 127 -5.24 15.56 -7.74
C GLN A 127 -4.38 16.48 -8.60
N GLU A 128 -3.41 17.18 -7.99
CA GLU A 128 -2.42 18.02 -8.67
C GLU A 128 -1.29 17.20 -9.34
N GLY A 129 -1.27 15.88 -9.17
CA GLY A 129 -0.24 15.00 -9.70
C GLY A 129 1.06 14.98 -8.88
N ALA A 130 1.10 15.58 -7.70
CA ALA A 130 2.22 15.54 -6.77
C ALA A 130 2.19 14.24 -5.93
N ILE A 131 2.48 13.11 -6.59
CA ILE A 131 2.30 11.77 -5.99
C ILE A 131 3.19 11.54 -4.77
N ASP A 132 4.45 11.95 -4.82
CA ASP A 132 5.38 11.74 -3.70
C ASP A 132 4.96 12.55 -2.47
N ASP A 133 4.49 13.78 -2.67
CA ASP A 133 3.96 14.64 -1.61
C ASP A 133 2.70 14.02 -1.00
N SER A 134 1.77 13.53 -1.84
CA SER A 134 0.55 12.86 -1.40
C SER A 134 0.86 11.61 -0.57
N LEU A 135 1.76 10.74 -1.05
CA LEU A 135 2.16 9.53 -0.33
C LEU A 135 2.83 9.85 1.01
N SER A 136 3.69 10.87 1.05
CA SER A 136 4.32 11.35 2.28
C SER A 136 3.26 11.83 3.30
N LEU A 137 2.24 12.57 2.84
CA LEU A 137 1.15 13.03 3.69
C LEU A 137 0.28 11.86 4.18
N VAL A 138 0.00 10.86 3.34
CA VAL A 138 -0.71 9.63 3.75
C VAL A 138 0.07 8.88 4.82
N GLU A 139 1.39 8.80 4.73
CA GLU A 139 2.22 8.15 5.74
C GLU A 139 2.15 8.86 7.09
N ILE A 140 2.25 10.20 7.09
CA ILE A 140 2.09 11.03 8.29
C ILE A 140 0.71 10.82 8.90
N PHE A 141 -0.36 10.94 8.09
CA PHE A 141 -1.74 10.70 8.51
C PHE A 141 -1.88 9.31 9.14
N SER A 142 -1.36 8.27 8.48
CA SER A 142 -1.52 6.89 8.92
C SER A 142 -0.77 6.60 10.22
N ARG A 143 0.39 7.23 10.42
CA ARG A 143 1.13 7.13 11.68
C ARG A 143 0.35 7.77 12.82
N GLU A 144 -0.06 9.02 12.66
CA GLU A 144 -0.79 9.73 13.72
C GLU A 144 -2.17 9.13 13.99
N GLY A 145 -2.88 8.70 12.94
CA GLY A 145 -4.16 8.00 13.08
C GLY A 145 -4.04 6.70 13.88
N ARG A 146 -2.97 5.92 13.68
CA ARG A 146 -2.68 4.74 14.51
C ARG A 146 -2.42 5.10 15.96
N ASP A 147 -1.72 6.21 16.22
CA ASP A 147 -1.46 6.67 17.59
C ASP A 147 -2.77 7.05 18.30
N TYR A 148 -3.68 7.77 17.62
CA TYR A 148 -5.01 8.07 18.14
C TYR A 148 -5.83 6.81 18.44
N LEU A 149 -5.87 5.85 17.50
CA LEU A 149 -6.56 4.58 17.72
C LEU A 149 -5.98 3.80 18.90
N ASN A 150 -4.65 3.75 18.99
CA ASN A 150 -3.96 3.04 20.05
C ASN A 150 -4.26 3.65 21.42
N LEU A 151 -4.19 4.98 21.55
CA LEU A 151 -4.54 5.69 22.79
C LEU A 151 -5.98 5.43 23.21
N PHE A 152 -6.92 5.53 22.27
CA PHE A 152 -8.32 5.22 22.53
C PHE A 152 -8.51 3.77 23.01
N TYR A 153 -7.83 2.80 22.38
CA TYR A 153 -7.93 1.41 22.80
C TYR A 153 -7.27 1.14 24.15
N LEU A 154 -6.18 1.83 24.49
CA LEU A 154 -5.58 1.76 25.81
C LEU A 154 -6.55 2.27 26.88
N GLU A 155 -7.20 3.41 26.65
CA GLU A 155 -8.19 3.96 27.59
C GLU A 155 -9.34 2.98 27.83
N GLN A 156 -9.93 2.46 26.75
CA GLN A 156 -11.01 1.47 26.83
C GLN A 156 -10.54 0.16 27.51
N ALA A 157 -9.32 -0.28 27.22
CA ALA A 157 -8.79 -1.51 27.81
C ALA A 157 -8.61 -1.34 29.32
N ASN A 158 -8.08 -0.19 29.77
CA ASN A 158 -7.89 0.10 31.18
C ASN A 158 -9.21 0.05 31.97
N LEU A 159 -10.28 0.65 31.43
CA LEU A 159 -11.61 0.62 32.05
C LEU A 159 -12.10 -0.82 32.26
N LEU A 160 -11.96 -1.68 31.24
CA LEU A 160 -12.38 -3.07 31.33
C LEU A 160 -11.46 -3.91 32.22
N ILE A 161 -10.15 -3.65 32.22
CA ILE A 161 -9.19 -4.32 33.11
C ILE A 161 -9.56 -4.04 34.57
N VAL A 162 -9.83 -2.78 34.91
CA VAL A 162 -10.25 -2.40 36.27
C VAL A 162 -11.57 -3.09 36.65
N ALA A 163 -12.55 -3.10 35.74
CA ALA A 163 -13.85 -3.75 35.98
C ALA A 163 -13.69 -5.26 36.24
N VAL A 164 -12.92 -5.97 35.41
CA VAL A 164 -12.69 -7.41 35.55
C VAL A 164 -11.85 -7.71 36.80
N ARG A 165 -10.84 -6.89 37.11
CA ARG A 165 -9.99 -7.07 38.30
C ARG A 165 -10.78 -6.99 39.60
N ASN A 166 -11.83 -6.18 39.67
CA ASN A 166 -12.71 -6.12 40.85
C ASN A 166 -13.44 -7.45 41.13
N HIS A 167 -13.55 -8.33 40.13
CA HIS A 167 -14.13 -9.67 40.23
C HIS A 167 -13.09 -10.79 40.12
N GLN A 168 -11.80 -10.48 40.30
CA GLN A 168 -10.70 -11.42 40.05
C GLN A 168 -10.81 -12.72 40.86
N THR A 169 -11.38 -12.68 42.07
CA THR A 169 -11.56 -13.87 42.93
C THR A 169 -12.56 -14.88 42.38
N GLN A 170 -13.36 -14.49 41.39
CA GLN A 170 -14.35 -15.35 40.72
C GLN A 170 -13.83 -15.94 39.41
N LEU A 171 -12.63 -15.54 38.98
CA LEU A 171 -12.04 -16.00 37.72
C LEU A 171 -11.40 -17.37 37.90
N ASN A 172 -11.58 -18.24 36.90
CA ASN A 172 -10.82 -19.47 36.80
C ASN A 172 -9.38 -19.21 36.27
N SER A 173 -8.55 -20.25 36.23
CA SER A 173 -7.14 -20.13 35.82
C SER A 173 -6.97 -19.53 34.41
N ASP A 174 -7.79 -19.96 33.44
CA ASP A 174 -7.69 -19.49 32.05
C ASP A 174 -8.12 -18.02 31.91
N GLN A 175 -9.16 -17.63 32.64
CA GLN A 175 -9.64 -16.25 32.71
C GLN A 175 -8.60 -15.35 33.38
N LEU A 176 -7.95 -15.81 34.44
CA LEU A 176 -6.87 -15.09 35.10
C LEU A 176 -5.66 -14.90 34.16
N ALA A 177 -5.27 -15.94 33.41
CA ALA A 177 -4.20 -15.83 32.42
C ALA A 177 -4.55 -14.83 31.31
N THR A 178 -5.81 -14.80 30.87
CA THR A 178 -6.29 -13.81 29.88
C THR A 178 -6.25 -12.38 30.43
N LEU A 179 -6.65 -12.17 31.69
CA LEU A 179 -6.53 -10.88 32.37
C LEU A 179 -5.07 -10.42 32.43
N GLN A 180 -4.16 -11.30 32.84
CA GLN A 180 -2.72 -11.00 32.89
C GLN A 180 -2.14 -10.66 31.52
N ALA A 181 -2.52 -11.39 30.47
CA ALA A 181 -2.09 -11.09 29.11
C ALA A 181 -2.58 -9.70 28.64
N ALA A 182 -3.83 -9.34 28.96
CA ALA A 182 -4.37 -8.02 28.65
C ALA A 182 -3.61 -6.90 29.39
N GLU A 183 -3.28 -7.11 30.68
CA GLU A 183 -2.51 -6.16 31.48
C GLU A 183 -1.09 -5.97 30.94
N LEU A 184 -0.43 -7.06 30.52
CA LEU A 184 0.89 -7.00 29.89
C LEU A 184 0.85 -6.25 28.55
N ALA A 185 -0.17 -6.51 27.72
CA ALA A 185 -0.37 -5.79 26.47
C ALA A 185 -0.61 -4.29 26.71
N TYR A 186 -1.43 -3.95 27.70
CA TYR A 186 -1.70 -2.56 28.11
C TYR A 186 -0.42 -1.86 28.59
N GLN A 187 0.35 -2.49 29.49
CA GLN A 187 1.62 -1.96 29.99
C GLN A 187 2.65 -1.74 28.89
N ALA A 188 2.63 -2.59 27.86
CA ALA A 188 3.48 -2.45 26.68
C ALA A 188 2.96 -1.43 25.65
N GLY A 189 1.86 -0.72 25.94
CA GLY A 189 1.27 0.27 25.04
C GLY A 189 0.57 -0.31 23.82
N ARG A 190 0.25 -1.61 23.82
CA ARG A 190 -0.44 -2.31 22.70
C ARG A 190 -1.96 -2.28 22.91
N GLY A 191 -2.56 -1.13 22.65
CA GLY A 191 -3.98 -0.86 22.93
C GLY A 191 -4.94 -1.83 22.26
N GLU A 192 -4.78 -2.09 20.95
CA GLU A 192 -5.68 -2.98 20.20
C GLU A 192 -5.64 -4.43 20.71
N GLU A 193 -4.46 -4.93 21.08
CA GLU A 193 -4.30 -6.26 21.67
C GLU A 193 -4.94 -6.30 23.07
N ALA A 194 -4.64 -5.31 23.91
CA ALA A 194 -5.16 -5.21 25.27
C ALA A 194 -6.70 -5.19 25.28
N ILE A 195 -7.31 -4.35 24.43
CA ILE A 195 -8.78 -4.22 24.37
C ILE A 195 -9.45 -5.51 23.86
N ASN A 196 -8.85 -6.18 22.87
CA ASN A 196 -9.42 -7.41 22.32
C ASN A 196 -9.39 -8.55 23.34
N LEU A 197 -8.29 -8.70 24.09
CA LEU A 197 -8.19 -9.71 25.14
C LEU A 197 -9.21 -9.44 26.26
N ILE A 198 -9.25 -8.22 26.79
CA ILE A 198 -10.09 -7.92 27.95
C ILE A 198 -11.58 -7.84 27.61
N ARG A 199 -11.96 -7.34 26.42
CA ARG A 199 -13.37 -7.29 25.99
C ARG A 199 -13.97 -8.68 25.87
N ASN A 200 -13.23 -9.63 25.30
CA ASN A 200 -13.68 -11.01 25.18
C ASN A 200 -13.90 -11.66 26.54
N LEU A 201 -12.99 -11.43 27.49
CA LEU A 201 -13.14 -11.90 28.86
C LEU A 201 -14.36 -11.24 29.54
N HIS A 202 -14.46 -9.92 29.47
CA HIS A 202 -15.55 -9.16 30.08
C HIS A 202 -16.92 -9.60 29.57
N ASN A 203 -17.09 -9.75 28.25
CA ASN A 203 -18.34 -10.21 27.65
C ASN A 203 -18.73 -11.61 28.16
N ARG A 204 -17.77 -12.55 28.24
CA ARG A 204 -18.06 -13.88 28.78
C ARG A 204 -18.56 -13.81 30.21
N LEU A 205 -17.97 -12.96 31.05
CA LEU A 205 -18.43 -12.79 32.43
C LEU A 205 -19.84 -12.20 32.53
N GLN A 206 -20.19 -11.24 31.66
CA GLN A 206 -21.54 -10.66 31.62
C GLN A 206 -22.62 -11.66 31.18
N TYR A 207 -22.31 -12.59 30.28
CA TYR A 207 -23.27 -13.60 29.78
C TYR A 207 -23.20 -14.94 30.52
N SER A 208 -22.36 -15.07 31.55
CA SER A 208 -22.24 -16.29 32.37
C SER A 208 -23.04 -16.23 33.68
N THR A 209 -23.72 -15.13 33.96
CA THR A 209 -24.63 -15.03 35.12
C THR A 209 -25.99 -15.64 34.77
N PRO A 210 -26.50 -16.63 35.54
CA PRO A 210 -27.82 -17.24 35.34
C PRO A 210 -28.97 -16.28 35.62
#